data_AF-A0AAJ2WDD8-F1
#
_entry.id   AF-A0AAJ2WDD8-F1
#
_cell.length_a   1.000
_cell.length_b   1.000
_cell.length_c   1.000
_cell.angle_alpha   90.00
_cell.angle_beta   90.00
_cell.angle_gamma   90.00
#
_symmetry.space_group_name_H-M   'P 1'
#
loop_
_entity.id
_entity.type
_entity.pdbx_description
1 polymer ?
#
loop_
_entity_poly.entity_id
_entity_poly.type
_entity_poly.pdbx_seq_one_letter_code
_entity_poly.pdbx_strand_id
1 'polypeptide(L)'
;MTKITFYKWDNTFYGFKETGHTGWDEAGKDVLCAALSAMTMLIINTIEVSYASDVKYTIDEATTDISLVAHGALKDFEEDERKRYAISGLIEAYYYQLNDMLEDYYDYLDVEVVEELV
;
A
#
# COMPACT_ATOMS: atom_id res chain seq x y z
N MET A 1 16.76 3.80 1.06
CA MET A 1 15.84 3.65 -0.07
C MET A 1 14.64 2.87 0.44
N THR A 2 13.48 3.51 0.44
CA THR A 2 12.21 2.86 0.74
C THR A 2 11.68 2.26 -0.55
N LYS A 3 11.32 0.97 -0.52
CA LYS A 3 10.77 0.28 -1.68
C LYS A 3 9.34 -0.13 -1.41
N ILE A 4 8.45 0.16 -2.35
CA ILE A 4 7.04 -0.21 -2.31
C ILE A 4 6.70 -1.09 -3.51
N THR A 5 6.31 -2.33 -3.21
CA THR A 5 5.92 -3.34 -4.19
C THR A 5 4.41 -3.55 -4.12
N PHE A 6 3.69 -3.18 -5.17
CA PHE A 6 2.25 -3.39 -5.27
C PHE A 6 1.92 -4.77 -5.85
N TYR A 7 0.93 -5.43 -5.27
CA TYR A 7 0.41 -6.69 -5.76
C TYR A 7 -0.81 -6.46 -6.65
N LYS A 8 -0.73 -6.99 -7.87
CA LYS A 8 -1.79 -6.94 -8.86
C LYS A 8 -2.09 -8.34 -9.37
N TRP A 9 -3.37 -8.67 -9.51
CA TRP A 9 -3.81 -9.93 -10.08
C TRP A 9 -5.06 -9.74 -10.93
N ASP A 10 -5.03 -10.22 -12.18
CA ASP A 10 -6.16 -10.10 -13.13
C ASP A 10 -6.61 -8.64 -13.26
N ASN A 11 -5.62 -7.75 -13.44
CA ASN A 11 -5.77 -6.31 -13.50
C ASN A 11 -6.33 -5.62 -12.23
N THR A 12 -6.36 -6.32 -11.09
CA THR A 12 -6.91 -5.82 -9.81
C THR A 12 -5.79 -5.59 -8.80
N PHE A 13 -5.67 -4.38 -8.27
CA PHE A 13 -4.77 -4.10 -7.15
C PHE A 13 -5.39 -4.61 -5.86
N TYR A 14 -4.62 -5.36 -5.07
CA TYR A 14 -5.16 -5.99 -3.86
C TYR A 14 -4.22 -5.97 -2.67
N GLY A 15 -3.02 -5.39 -2.81
CA GLY A 15 -2.12 -5.23 -1.68
C GLY A 15 -0.82 -4.54 -2.05
N PHE A 16 0.04 -4.38 -1.06
CA PHE A 16 1.39 -3.84 -1.23
C PHE A 16 2.32 -4.28 -0.10
N LYS A 17 3.62 -4.12 -0.31
CA LYS A 17 4.66 -4.28 0.70
C LYS A 17 5.60 -3.08 0.67
N GLU A 18 5.88 -2.53 1.84
CA GLU A 18 6.82 -1.45 2.07
C GLU A 18 8.03 -2.00 2.82
N THR A 19 9.24 -1.68 2.34
CA THR A 19 10.49 -2.10 2.98
C THR A 19 11.49 -0.96 3.01
N GLY A 20 12.42 -0.98 3.97
CA GLY A 20 13.47 0.05 4.08
C GLY A 20 12.96 1.40 4.61
N HIS A 21 11.79 1.41 5.26
CA HIS A 21 11.16 2.56 5.92
C HIS A 21 11.88 2.92 7.24
N THR A 22 13.18 3.18 7.19
CA THR A 22 13.96 3.35 8.44
C THR A 22 13.53 4.63 9.17
N GLY A 23 13.19 4.50 10.46
CA GLY A 23 12.47 5.52 11.22
C GLY A 23 13.20 6.79 11.67
N TRP A 24 14.48 7.02 11.33
CA TRP A 24 15.21 8.22 11.77
C TRP A 24 16.41 8.50 10.83
N ASP A 25 16.31 9.46 9.91
CA ASP A 25 17.49 10.06 9.24
C ASP A 25 17.16 11.35 8.46
N GLU A 26 18.20 12.09 8.04
CA GLU A 26 18.26 13.32 7.22
C GLU A 26 16.94 14.06 6.87
N ALA A 27 16.96 15.40 7.03
CA ALA A 27 15.83 16.28 6.71
C ALA A 27 15.25 16.01 5.31
N GLY A 28 14.03 15.46 5.26
CA GLY A 28 13.33 15.05 4.03
C GLY A 28 12.87 13.58 4.07
N LYS A 29 13.69 12.69 4.64
CA LYS A 29 13.35 11.26 4.80
C LYS A 29 12.27 11.04 5.84
N ASP A 30 12.33 11.78 6.95
CA ASP A 30 11.28 11.75 7.99
C ASP A 30 9.90 12.15 7.44
N VAL A 31 9.83 13.07 6.47
CA VAL A 31 8.59 13.51 5.84
C VAL A 31 8.02 12.42 4.94
N LEU A 32 8.86 11.77 4.12
CA LEU A 32 8.46 10.63 3.31
C LEU A 32 7.93 9.50 4.20
N CYS A 33 8.69 9.11 5.23
CA CYS A 33 8.28 8.06 6.16
C CYS A 33 6.93 8.38 6.82
N ALA A 34 6.74 9.60 7.31
CA ALA A 34 5.48 10.03 7.90
C ALA A 34 4.31 9.99 6.90
N ALA A 35 4.53 10.41 5.66
CA ALA A 35 3.52 10.35 4.60
C ALA A 35 3.10 8.91 4.28
N LEU A 36 4.06 8.00 4.14
CA LEU A 36 3.82 6.57 3.90
C LEU A 36 3.04 5.94 5.07
N SER A 37 3.47 6.18 6.32
CA SER A 37 2.76 5.64 7.49
C SER A 37 1.33 6.18 7.59
N ALA A 38 1.10 7.45 7.30
CA ALA A 38 -0.22 8.06 7.32
C ALA A 38 -1.13 7.49 6.21
N MET A 39 -0.61 7.32 4.99
CA MET A 39 -1.36 6.73 3.87
C MET A 39 -1.67 5.26 4.11
N THR A 40 -0.72 4.48 4.61
CA THR A 40 -0.94 3.07 4.97
C THR A 40 -2.04 2.94 6.00
N MET A 41 -2.04 3.75 7.07
CA MET A 41 -3.12 3.73 8.06
C MET A 41 -4.44 4.25 7.50
N LEU A 42 -4.43 5.24 6.61
CA LEU A 42 -5.63 5.68 5.89
C LEU A 42 -6.25 4.53 5.10
N ILE A 43 -5.42 3.75 4.38
CA ILE A 43 -5.87 2.61 3.58
C ILE A 43 -6.47 1.52 4.47
N ILE A 44 -5.75 1.12 5.53
CA ILE A 44 -6.24 0.12 6.49
C ILE A 44 -7.58 0.54 7.07
N ASN A 45 -7.68 1.75 7.62
CA ASN A 45 -8.92 2.25 8.22
C ASN A 45 -10.07 2.35 7.21
N THR A 46 -9.78 2.75 5.97
CA THR A 46 -10.81 2.86 4.94
C THR A 46 -11.35 1.48 4.57
N ILE A 47 -10.48 0.48 4.39
CA ILE A 47 -10.88 -0.88 4.03
C ILE A 47 -11.64 -1.54 5.21
N GLU A 48 -11.09 -1.53 6.42
CA GLU A 48 -11.69 -2.18 7.59
C GLU A 48 -12.98 -1.50 8.04
N VAL A 49 -12.95 -0.17 8.18
CA VAL A 49 -14.05 0.56 8.84
C VAL A 49 -15.04 1.11 7.82
N SER A 50 -14.56 1.79 6.77
CA SER A 50 -15.47 2.47 5.84
C SER A 50 -16.11 1.50 4.85
N TYR A 51 -15.37 0.49 4.40
CA TYR A 51 -15.85 -0.50 3.44
C TYR A 51 -16.32 -1.80 4.08
N ALA A 52 -16.12 -1.96 5.40
CA ALA A 52 -16.45 -3.18 6.14
C ALA A 52 -15.90 -4.43 5.43
N SER A 53 -14.60 -4.42 5.17
CA SER A 53 -13.84 -5.51 4.55
C SER A 53 -12.64 -5.88 5.38
N ASP A 54 -12.29 -7.16 5.40
CA ASP A 54 -11.08 -7.60 6.06
C ASP A 54 -9.83 -7.20 5.26
N VAL A 55 -8.79 -6.80 5.98
CA VAL A 55 -7.43 -6.61 5.46
C VAL A 55 -6.45 -7.37 6.33
N LYS A 56 -5.52 -8.10 5.70
CA LYS A 56 -4.42 -8.75 6.39
C LYS A 56 -3.22 -7.83 6.30
N TYR A 57 -2.64 -7.46 7.43
CA TYR A 57 -1.41 -6.68 7.42
C TYR A 57 -0.43 -7.14 8.49
N THR A 58 0.84 -6.80 8.30
CA THR A 58 1.93 -7.01 9.25
C THR A 58 2.77 -5.76 9.28
N ILE A 59 3.17 -5.36 10.48
CA ILE A 59 4.09 -4.25 10.73
C ILE A 59 5.20 -4.82 11.59
N ASP A 60 6.40 -4.94 11.02
CA ASP A 60 7.58 -5.38 11.76
C ASP A 60 8.30 -4.13 12.31
N GLU A 61 8.18 -3.89 13.61
CA GLU A 61 8.76 -2.71 14.24
C GLU A 61 10.30 -2.69 14.21
N ALA A 62 10.95 -3.87 14.11
CA ALA A 62 12.40 -3.97 14.13
C ALA A 62 13.02 -3.62 12.77
N THR A 63 12.35 -4.02 11.69
CA THR A 63 12.80 -3.78 10.31
C THR A 63 12.05 -2.66 9.61
N THR A 64 10.99 -2.15 10.23
CA THR A 64 10.04 -1.17 9.66
C THR A 64 9.34 -1.65 8.39
N ASP A 65 9.36 -2.95 8.13
CA ASP A 65 8.70 -3.54 6.98
C ASP A 65 7.18 -3.62 7.24
N ILE A 66 6.40 -3.27 6.22
CA ILE A 66 4.95 -3.32 6.24
C ILE A 66 4.47 -4.18 5.08
N SER A 67 3.48 -5.04 5.31
CA SER A 67 2.77 -5.73 4.23
C SER A 67 1.28 -5.62 4.45
N LEU A 68 0.52 -5.41 3.37
CA LEU A 68 -0.93 -5.31 3.37
C LEU A 68 -1.50 -6.14 2.21
N VAL A 69 -2.49 -6.97 2.51
CA VAL A 69 -3.25 -7.75 1.53
C VAL A 69 -4.74 -7.64 1.84
N ALA A 70 -5.50 -7.08 0.91
CA ALA A 70 -6.95 -6.93 0.96
C ALA A 70 -7.59 -7.85 -0.06
N HIS A 71 -7.74 -9.14 0.29
CA HIS A 71 -8.38 -10.13 -0.58
C HIS A 71 -9.81 -9.74 -1.00
N GLY A 72 -10.49 -8.87 -0.23
CA GLY A 72 -11.80 -8.30 -0.61
C GLY A 72 -11.80 -7.49 -1.92
N ALA A 73 -10.65 -7.14 -2.50
CA ALA A 73 -10.57 -6.62 -3.86
C ALA A 73 -10.83 -7.67 -4.94
N LEU A 74 -10.58 -8.96 -4.64
CA LEU A 74 -10.55 -10.05 -5.60
C LEU A 74 -11.92 -10.74 -5.71
N LYS A 75 -12.26 -11.15 -6.94
CA LYS A 75 -13.54 -11.80 -7.28
C LYS A 75 -13.81 -13.10 -6.53
N ASP A 76 -12.76 -13.84 -6.17
CA ASP A 76 -12.89 -15.14 -5.51
C ASP A 76 -13.14 -15.02 -3.99
N PHE A 77 -13.07 -13.80 -3.43
CA PHE A 77 -13.14 -13.55 -1.99
C PHE A 77 -14.24 -12.56 -1.56
N GLU A 78 -14.76 -11.76 -2.48
CA GLU A 78 -15.84 -10.81 -2.22
C GLU A 78 -16.82 -10.79 -3.40
N GLU A 79 -18.10 -11.00 -3.14
CA GLU A 79 -19.17 -11.08 -4.14
C GLU A 79 -19.66 -9.67 -4.55
N ASP A 80 -19.60 -8.69 -3.65
CA ASP A 80 -20.02 -7.31 -3.95
C ASP A 80 -18.98 -6.59 -4.84
N GLU A 81 -19.31 -6.45 -6.12
CA GLU A 81 -18.48 -5.75 -7.11
C GLU A 81 -18.13 -4.32 -6.70
N ARG A 82 -19.03 -3.62 -6.02
CA ARG A 82 -18.78 -2.23 -5.59
C ARG A 82 -17.69 -2.19 -4.53
N LYS A 83 -17.68 -3.19 -3.64
CA LYS A 83 -16.65 -3.29 -2.61
C LYS A 83 -15.31 -3.66 -3.23
N ARG A 84 -15.28 -4.64 -4.15
CA ARG A 84 -14.08 -4.99 -4.92
C ARG A 84 -13.48 -3.77 -5.62
N TYR A 85 -14.32 -3.03 -6.35
CA TYR A 85 -13.91 -1.82 -7.07
C TYR A 85 -13.38 -0.73 -6.11
N ALA A 86 -14.07 -0.50 -4.99
CA ALA A 86 -13.65 0.50 -4.01
C ALA A 86 -12.29 0.17 -3.38
N ILE A 87 -12.07 -1.08 -2.99
CA ILE A 87 -10.80 -1.52 -2.39
C ILE A 87 -9.66 -1.44 -3.41
N SER A 88 -9.85 -2.00 -4.61
CA SER A 88 -8.81 -1.96 -5.65
C SER A 88 -8.49 -0.53 -6.06
N GLY A 89 -9.51 0.31 -6.23
CA GLY A 89 -9.32 1.72 -6.61
C GLY A 89 -8.60 2.53 -5.53
N LEU A 90 -8.81 2.23 -4.25
CA LEU A 90 -8.09 2.86 -3.15
C LEU A 90 -6.59 2.51 -3.16
N ILE A 91 -6.26 1.23 -3.37
CA ILE A 91 -4.87 0.77 -3.45
C ILE A 91 -4.19 1.30 -4.72
N GLU A 92 -4.92 1.32 -5.85
CA GLU A 92 -4.44 1.93 -7.10
C GLU A 92 -4.20 3.44 -6.95
N ALA A 93 -5.08 4.15 -6.23
CA ALA A 93 -4.87 5.57 -5.93
C ALA A 93 -3.59 5.79 -5.11
N TYR A 94 -3.27 4.90 -4.18
CA TYR A 94 -2.01 4.95 -3.44
C TYR A 94 -0.80 4.76 -4.37
N TYR A 95 -0.86 3.79 -5.28
CA TYR A 95 0.17 3.59 -6.31
C TYR A 95 0.42 4.87 -7.14
N TYR A 96 -0.63 5.52 -7.63
CA TYR A 96 -0.46 6.77 -8.39
C TYR A 96 0.07 7.92 -7.54
N GLN A 97 -0.40 8.05 -6.29
CA GLN A 97 0.12 9.06 -5.37
C GLN A 97 1.64 8.91 -5.13
N LEU A 98 2.13 7.66 -5.04
CA LEU A 98 3.56 7.42 -4.90
C LEU A 98 4.34 7.69 -6.18
N ASN A 99 3.75 7.41 -7.35
CA ASN A 99 4.37 7.78 -8.62
C ASN A 99 4.51 9.30 -8.77
N ASP A 100 3.52 10.07 -8.30
CA ASP A 100 3.63 11.54 -8.27
C ASP A 100 4.74 11.97 -7.29
N MET A 101 4.86 11.30 -6.14
CA MET A 101 5.94 11.58 -5.17
C MET A 101 7.34 11.21 -5.68
N LEU A 102 7.48 10.32 -6.66
CA LEU A 102 8.79 10.01 -7.24
C LEU A 102 9.45 11.25 -7.85
N GLU A 103 8.69 12.25 -8.30
CA GLU A 103 9.26 13.50 -8.84
C GLU A 103 10.18 14.20 -7.82
N ASP A 104 9.77 14.21 -6.55
CA ASP A 104 10.50 14.86 -5.45
C ASP A 104 11.38 13.88 -4.65
N TYR A 105 11.06 12.58 -4.69
CA TYR A 105 11.65 11.56 -3.81
C TYR A 105 12.38 10.42 -4.54
N TYR A 106 12.71 10.54 -5.84
CA TYR A 106 13.35 9.45 -6.61
C TYR A 106 14.65 8.91 -6.00
N ASP A 107 15.41 9.72 -5.25
CA ASP A 107 16.64 9.28 -4.56
C ASP A 107 16.35 8.41 -3.32
N TYR A 108 15.11 8.39 -2.85
CA TYR A 108 14.69 7.79 -1.58
C TYR A 108 13.52 6.81 -1.69
N LEU A 109 12.75 6.84 -2.78
CA LEU A 109 11.57 6.01 -3.03
C LEU A 109 11.72 5.21 -4.33
N ASP A 110 11.41 3.92 -4.27
CA ASP A 110 11.28 3.02 -5.40
C ASP A 110 9.88 2.39 -5.39
N VAL A 111 9.20 2.36 -6.53
CA VAL A 111 7.82 1.86 -6.66
C VAL A 111 7.75 0.87 -7.82
N GLU A 112 7.20 -0.31 -7.56
CA GLU A 112 6.99 -1.32 -8.59
C GLU A 112 5.64 -2.02 -8.44
N VAL A 113 5.20 -2.68 -9.52
CA VAL A 113 4.02 -3.54 -9.53
C VAL A 113 4.44 -4.94 -9.95
N VAL A 114 3.99 -5.95 -9.21
CA VAL A 114 4.17 -7.36 -9.54
C VAL A 114 2.82 -8.01 -9.81
N GLU A 115 2.78 -8.84 -10.86
CA GLU A 115 1.58 -9.60 -11.23
C GLU A 115 1.65 -10.99 -10.57
N GLU A 116 1.20 -11.08 -9.32
CA GLU A 116 1.23 -12.30 -8.51
C GLU A 116 0.01 -12.39 -7.60
N LEU A 117 -0.33 -13.61 -7.18
CA LEU A 117 -1.35 -13.88 -6.17
C LEU A 117 -0.64 -14.36 -4.90
N VAL A 118 -0.82 -13.60 -3.82
CA VAL A 118 -0.12 -13.74 -2.52
C VAL A 118 -1.13 -13.97 -1.40
#